data_AF-A0A1H8JJ60-F1
#
_entry.id   AF-A0A1H8JJ60-F1
#
_cell.length_a   1.000
_cell.length_b   1.000
_cell.length_c   1.000
_cell.angle_alpha   90.00
_cell.angle_beta   90.00
_cell.angle_gamma   90.00
#
_symmetry.space_group_name_H-M   'P 1'
#
loop_
_entity.id
_entity.type
_entity.pdbx_description
1 polymer ?
#
loop_
_entity_poly.entity_id
_entity_poly.type
_entity_poly.pdbx_seq_one_letter_code
_entity_poly.pdbx_strand_id
1 'polypeptide(L)'
;MSPSARLKSPDHRSLEVENFSFFAAPKSTMTSLAAIAKADAECVSGRINFLDHDCLDIGPWLVLAVMRQEMLPIFNGGAIGDQLSAVIKALRLNGPLRFGLGQTYSDPNEIWAFPLRSRRPAGTSRSPTMHLDPQSSEEVAFELCDQIDNWLQQSSSLELSPEGRRIVGKIVGETLDNAQRHSRPDFPNDGDWSISGYMRRQGTGEGQTFICQMAFLSVGAPISTTVNGCVAATKRQMDEYVASHLSSFPNQLYADEHLRTIYALQDRVSGDANAVENGRGGTGFRDIITFFGDLAAATSTGVGAKLAIVSGRTCLHIDANYCEVSRPARGQEFNIWMNAQNLKGTSIFDCFRGNGIAGSAQSASATFN
;
A
#
# COMPACT_ATOMS: atom_id res chain seq x y z
N MET A 1 -46.99 14.54 36.87
CA MET A 1 -46.42 14.60 35.51
C MET A 1 -45.36 15.68 35.50
N SER A 2 -44.08 15.29 35.47
CA SER A 2 -42.94 16.23 35.41
C SER A 2 -42.47 16.32 33.96
N PRO A 3 -42.44 17.52 33.35
CA PRO A 3 -42.01 17.69 31.97
C PRO A 3 -40.50 17.92 31.88
N SER A 4 -39.94 17.48 30.76
CA SER A 4 -38.59 17.82 30.26
C SER A 4 -37.43 16.97 30.79
N ALA A 5 -37.48 15.67 30.53
CA ALA A 5 -36.26 14.95 30.16
C ALA A 5 -35.72 15.60 28.88
N ARG A 6 -34.72 16.49 29.02
CA ARG A 6 -33.97 17.02 27.87
C ARG A 6 -33.45 15.82 27.09
N LEU A 7 -33.98 15.61 25.88
CA LEU A 7 -33.33 14.79 24.87
C LEU A 7 -31.90 15.33 24.77
N LYS A 8 -30.91 14.51 25.18
CA LYS A 8 -29.50 14.82 24.93
C LYS A 8 -29.39 15.12 23.44
N SER A 9 -28.85 16.28 23.09
CA SER A 9 -28.52 16.61 21.71
C SER A 9 -27.78 15.42 21.10
N PRO A 10 -28.10 15.00 19.87
CA PRO A 10 -27.37 13.91 19.24
C PRO A 10 -25.88 14.26 19.23
N ASP A 11 -25.06 13.37 19.80
CA ASP A 11 -23.61 13.56 19.89
C ASP A 11 -23.07 13.76 18.47
N HIS A 12 -22.65 14.99 18.17
CA HIS A 12 -22.08 15.39 16.89
C HIS A 12 -20.56 15.41 17.02
N ARG A 13 -19.86 14.71 16.12
CA ARG A 13 -18.40 14.59 16.18
C ARG A 13 -17.73 15.25 14.98
N SER A 14 -16.70 16.05 15.23
CA SER A 14 -15.78 16.55 14.21
C SER A 14 -14.44 15.83 14.38
N LEU A 15 -13.90 15.29 13.29
CA LEU A 15 -12.58 14.67 13.25
C LEU A 15 -11.71 15.48 12.30
N GLU A 16 -10.52 15.86 12.76
CA GLU A 16 -9.48 16.49 11.94
C GLU A 16 -8.44 15.43 11.56
N VAL A 17 -8.11 15.34 10.28
CA VAL A 17 -7.13 14.41 9.74
C VAL A 17 -6.06 15.20 9.00
N GLU A 18 -4.82 15.01 9.42
CA GLU A 18 -3.62 15.64 8.83
C GLU A 18 -2.58 14.57 8.52
N ASN A 19 -1.79 14.80 7.48
CA ASN A 19 -0.74 13.91 7.00
C ASN A 19 -1.27 12.50 6.72
N PHE A 20 -2.41 12.41 6.00
CA PHE A 20 -3.08 11.14 5.72
C PHE A 20 -2.30 10.31 4.70
N SER A 21 -1.25 9.64 5.19
CA SER A 21 -0.24 8.96 4.38
C SER A 21 0.42 7.81 5.14
N PHE A 22 0.56 6.66 4.49
CA PHE A 22 1.40 5.56 4.97
C PHE A 22 2.88 5.79 4.69
N PHE A 23 3.23 6.61 3.71
CA PHE A 23 4.61 7.03 3.47
C PHE A 23 5.11 8.02 4.53
N ALA A 24 4.34 9.05 4.85
CA ALA A 24 4.80 10.13 5.73
C ALA A 24 4.46 9.90 7.22
N ALA A 25 3.27 9.39 7.53
CA ALA A 25 2.78 9.32 8.91
C ALA A 25 1.95 8.04 9.18
N PRO A 26 2.48 6.82 8.96
CA PRO A 26 1.71 5.58 9.01
C PRO A 26 0.97 5.37 10.33
N LYS A 27 1.58 5.69 11.47
CA LYS A 27 0.95 5.59 12.79
C LYS A 27 -0.21 6.56 12.96
N SER A 28 -0.04 7.82 12.53
CA SER A 28 -1.08 8.84 12.63
C SER A 28 -2.25 8.50 11.72
N THR A 29 -1.95 8.05 10.51
CA THR A 29 -2.92 7.55 9.53
C THR A 29 -3.77 6.41 10.09
N MET A 30 -3.13 5.37 10.66
CA MET A 30 -3.85 4.27 11.29
C MET A 30 -4.68 4.73 12.50
N THR A 31 -4.17 5.67 13.28
CA THR A 31 -4.90 6.26 14.41
C THR A 31 -6.14 7.02 13.94
N SER A 32 -6.03 7.75 12.82
CA SER A 32 -7.13 8.49 12.21
C SER A 32 -8.20 7.56 11.66
N LEU A 33 -7.80 6.49 10.94
CA LEU A 33 -8.71 5.44 10.47
C LEU A 33 -9.46 4.80 11.65
N ALA A 34 -8.75 4.44 12.73
CA ALA A 34 -9.37 3.89 13.93
C ALA A 34 -10.32 4.89 14.62
N ALA A 35 -9.98 6.17 14.66
CA ALA A 35 -10.82 7.22 15.22
C ALA A 35 -12.11 7.41 14.41
N ILE A 36 -12.02 7.33 13.08
CA ILE A 36 -13.18 7.37 12.17
C ILE A 36 -14.09 6.16 12.41
N ALA A 37 -13.55 4.95 12.47
CA ALA A 37 -14.32 3.73 12.76
C ALA A 37 -14.98 3.78 14.15
N LYS A 38 -14.24 4.24 15.16
CA LYS A 38 -14.77 4.39 16.53
C LYS A 38 -15.90 5.41 16.58
N ALA A 39 -15.75 6.53 15.89
CA ALA A 39 -16.78 7.55 15.83
C ALA A 39 -18.06 7.03 15.14
N ASP A 40 -17.95 6.17 14.12
CA ASP A 40 -19.10 5.49 13.49
C ASP A 40 -19.98 4.74 14.50
N ALA A 41 -19.35 4.09 15.49
CA ALA A 41 -20.05 3.34 16.52
C ALA A 41 -20.62 4.20 17.66
N GLU A 42 -20.11 5.43 17.84
CA GLU A 42 -20.38 6.26 19.02
C GLU A 42 -21.29 7.47 18.74
N CYS A 43 -21.37 7.95 17.50
CA CYS A 43 -22.07 9.21 17.19
C CYS A 43 -23.21 9.03 16.18
N VAL A 44 -24.21 9.92 16.27
CA VAL A 44 -25.39 9.90 15.38
C VAL A 44 -25.12 10.70 14.10
N SER A 45 -24.20 11.66 14.17
CA SER A 45 -23.76 12.45 13.02
C SER A 45 -22.34 12.94 13.23
N GLY A 46 -21.61 13.15 12.13
CA GLY A 46 -20.28 13.74 12.21
C GLY A 46 -19.78 14.32 10.90
N ARG A 47 -18.58 14.89 10.98
CA ARG A 47 -17.82 15.42 9.85
C ARG A 47 -16.35 15.04 9.99
N ILE A 48 -15.72 14.79 8.85
CA ILE A 48 -14.30 14.44 8.76
C ILE A 48 -13.64 15.51 7.90
N ASN A 49 -12.78 16.30 8.51
CA ASN A 49 -12.02 17.35 7.86
C ASN A 49 -10.64 16.78 7.51
N PHE A 50 -10.35 16.70 6.21
CA PHE A 50 -9.02 16.39 5.70
C PHE A 50 -8.30 17.69 5.41
N LEU A 51 -7.32 17.99 6.25
CA LEU A 51 -6.61 19.28 6.25
C LEU A 51 -5.42 19.29 5.29
N ASP A 52 -5.09 18.15 4.69
CA ASP A 52 -4.07 18.04 3.67
C ASP A 52 -4.48 18.82 2.41
N HIS A 53 -3.61 19.73 1.98
CA HIS A 53 -3.80 20.49 0.73
C HIS A 53 -3.76 19.57 -0.50
N ASP A 54 -2.84 18.60 -0.47
CA ASP A 54 -2.53 17.67 -1.55
C ASP A 54 -2.83 16.22 -1.16
N CYS A 55 -3.05 15.36 -2.17
CA CYS A 55 -3.09 13.92 -1.95
C CYS A 55 -1.68 13.37 -1.72
N LEU A 56 -1.26 13.24 -0.46
CA LEU A 56 0.07 12.76 -0.08
C LEU A 56 0.30 11.27 -0.41
N ASP A 57 -0.75 10.46 -0.38
CA ASP A 57 -0.72 9.01 -0.58
C ASP A 57 -2.15 8.51 -0.80
N ILE A 58 -2.41 7.73 -1.84
CA ILE A 58 -3.76 7.19 -2.12
C ILE A 58 -4.10 5.97 -1.25
N GLY A 59 -3.10 5.27 -0.71
CA GLY A 59 -3.28 4.02 0.04
C GLY A 59 -4.30 4.15 1.18
N PRO A 60 -4.17 5.15 2.07
CA PRO A 60 -5.12 5.39 3.15
C PRO A 60 -6.55 5.68 2.65
N TRP A 61 -6.69 6.32 1.49
CA TRP A 61 -8.00 6.58 0.88
C TRP A 61 -8.68 5.31 0.38
N LEU A 62 -7.92 4.35 -0.16
CA LEU A 62 -8.46 3.03 -0.51
C LEU A 62 -8.95 2.29 0.75
N VAL A 63 -8.16 2.32 1.83
CA VAL A 63 -8.54 1.70 3.10
C VAL A 63 -9.83 2.33 3.63
N LEU A 64 -9.91 3.67 3.64
CA LEU A 64 -11.10 4.37 4.06
C LEU A 64 -12.30 4.07 3.15
N ALA A 65 -12.12 4.01 1.83
CA ALA A 65 -13.18 3.67 0.89
C ALA A 65 -13.76 2.28 1.16
N VAL A 66 -12.93 1.28 1.48
CA VAL A 66 -13.39 -0.05 1.88
C VAL A 66 -14.11 0.00 3.22
N MET A 67 -13.54 0.65 4.24
CA MET A 67 -14.19 0.78 5.56
C MET A 67 -15.59 1.41 5.44
N ARG A 68 -15.73 2.42 4.59
CA ARG A 68 -16.98 3.16 4.39
C ARG A 68 -18.10 2.33 3.75
N GLN A 69 -17.78 1.20 3.12
CA GLN A 69 -18.80 0.28 2.59
C GLN A 69 -19.62 -0.34 3.73
N GLU A 70 -18.94 -0.71 4.83
CA GLU A 70 -19.53 -1.35 6.01
C GLU A 70 -19.97 -0.37 7.10
N MET A 71 -19.47 0.88 7.06
CA MET A 71 -19.84 1.92 8.01
C MET A 71 -21.19 2.56 7.72
N LEU A 72 -21.81 3.12 8.77
CA LEU A 72 -23.01 3.92 8.63
C LEU A 72 -22.72 5.26 7.93
N PRO A 73 -23.68 5.83 7.17
CA PRO A 73 -23.52 7.12 6.50
C PRO A 73 -23.72 8.30 7.47
N ILE A 74 -23.06 8.28 8.63
CA ILE A 74 -23.19 9.36 9.63
C ILE A 74 -22.27 10.55 9.33
N PHE A 75 -21.20 10.32 8.57
CA PHE A 75 -20.31 11.34 8.04
C PHE A 75 -20.79 11.76 6.66
N ASN A 76 -21.34 12.98 6.56
CA ASN A 76 -21.92 13.51 5.32
C ASN A 76 -21.07 14.62 4.68
N GLY A 77 -19.89 14.92 5.24
CA GLY A 77 -18.99 15.92 4.71
C GLY A 77 -17.86 16.31 5.66
N GLY A 78 -17.25 17.44 5.35
CA GLY A 78 -16.15 18.05 6.08
C GLY A 78 -15.31 18.90 5.13
N ALA A 79 -14.30 19.58 5.68
CA ALA A 79 -13.35 20.33 4.87
C ALA A 79 -12.44 19.36 4.11
N ILE A 80 -12.35 19.51 2.80
CA ILE A 80 -11.39 18.82 1.94
C ILE A 80 -10.86 19.86 0.96
N GLY A 81 -9.55 20.02 0.87
CA GLY A 81 -8.93 20.96 -0.06
C GLY A 81 -9.33 20.71 -1.52
N ASP A 82 -9.28 21.74 -2.35
CA ASP A 82 -9.73 21.66 -3.76
C ASP A 82 -8.90 20.69 -4.60
N GLN A 83 -7.59 20.65 -4.39
CA GLN A 83 -6.70 19.75 -5.13
C GLN A 83 -6.94 18.29 -4.74
N LEU A 84 -7.02 18.00 -3.45
CA LEU A 84 -7.40 16.69 -2.95
C LEU A 84 -8.81 16.27 -3.43
N SER A 85 -9.78 17.18 -3.39
CA SER A 85 -11.13 16.94 -3.91
C SER A 85 -11.12 16.57 -5.40
N ALA A 86 -10.29 17.23 -6.22
CA ALA A 86 -10.18 16.88 -7.63
C ALA A 86 -9.56 15.50 -7.85
N VAL A 87 -8.54 15.12 -7.08
CA VAL A 87 -7.98 13.76 -7.11
C VAL A 87 -9.04 12.73 -6.73
N ILE A 88 -9.77 12.93 -5.62
CA ILE A 88 -10.83 12.01 -5.18
C ILE A 88 -11.94 11.86 -6.25
N LYS A 89 -12.34 12.97 -6.91
CA LYS A 89 -13.30 12.93 -8.02
C LYS A 89 -12.76 12.18 -9.23
N ALA A 90 -11.54 12.49 -9.66
CA ALA A 90 -10.92 11.87 -10.83
C ALA A 90 -10.78 10.35 -10.65
N LEU A 91 -10.40 9.91 -9.44
CA LEU A 91 -10.32 8.50 -9.07
C LEU A 91 -11.68 7.83 -8.85
N ARG A 92 -12.79 8.57 -8.89
CA ARG A 92 -14.17 8.12 -8.57
C ARG A 92 -14.32 7.57 -7.14
N LEU A 93 -13.51 8.06 -6.21
CA LEU A 93 -13.53 7.64 -4.80
C LEU A 93 -14.66 8.31 -4.00
N ASN A 94 -15.24 9.40 -4.51
CA ASN A 94 -16.32 10.13 -3.84
C ASN A 94 -17.56 9.26 -3.55
N GLY A 95 -17.90 8.34 -4.45
CA GLY A 95 -19.00 7.39 -4.26
C GLY A 95 -18.74 6.44 -3.08
N PRO A 96 -17.67 5.62 -3.13
CA PRO A 96 -17.27 4.74 -2.02
C PRO A 96 -17.07 5.46 -0.68
N LEU A 97 -16.48 6.65 -0.68
CA LEU A 97 -16.28 7.44 0.53
C LEU A 97 -17.57 8.07 1.07
N ARG A 98 -18.59 8.23 0.22
CA ARG A 98 -19.85 8.92 0.49
C ARG A 98 -19.61 10.36 0.97
N PHE A 99 -18.67 11.07 0.34
CA PHE A 99 -18.40 12.47 0.62
C PHE A 99 -19.13 13.39 -0.35
N GLY A 100 -19.79 14.42 0.20
CA GLY A 100 -20.20 15.58 -0.59
C GLY A 100 -18.97 16.42 -0.89
N LEU A 101 -18.43 16.31 -2.12
CA LEU A 101 -17.33 17.15 -2.57
C LEU A 101 -17.89 18.45 -3.14
N GLY A 102 -17.39 19.59 -2.67
CA GLY A 102 -17.74 20.91 -3.20
C GLY A 102 -17.35 21.09 -4.66
N GLN A 103 -17.67 22.25 -5.26
CA GLN A 103 -17.13 22.60 -6.58
C GLN A 103 -15.60 22.62 -6.51
N THR A 104 -14.96 21.93 -7.46
CA THR A 104 -13.50 21.88 -7.57
C THR A 104 -13.08 22.91 -8.60
N TYR A 105 -12.22 23.85 -8.21
CA TYR A 105 -11.67 24.88 -9.10
C TYR A 105 -10.34 24.48 -9.74
N SER A 106 -9.82 23.30 -9.40
CA SER A 106 -8.64 22.69 -10.01
C SER A 106 -8.93 22.29 -11.46
N ASP A 107 -7.96 22.52 -12.35
CA ASP A 107 -8.09 22.17 -13.76
C ASP A 107 -8.17 20.65 -13.91
N PRO A 108 -9.30 20.08 -14.40
CA PRO A 108 -9.41 18.65 -14.63
C PRO A 108 -8.38 18.11 -15.63
N ASN A 109 -7.72 18.97 -16.41
CA ASN A 109 -6.65 18.58 -17.35
C ASN A 109 -5.28 18.38 -16.68
N GLU A 110 -5.18 18.48 -15.36
CA GLU A 110 -3.93 18.27 -14.63
C GLU A 110 -3.83 16.88 -13.98
N ILE A 111 -4.90 16.08 -13.99
CA ILE A 111 -4.98 14.78 -13.34
C ILE A 111 -5.40 13.71 -14.35
N TRP A 112 -4.54 12.71 -14.55
CA TRP A 112 -4.82 11.53 -15.36
C TRP A 112 -5.02 10.35 -14.43
N ALA A 113 -6.28 9.99 -14.19
CA ALA A 113 -6.66 8.97 -13.23
C ALA A 113 -6.73 7.57 -13.85
N PHE A 114 -6.31 6.57 -13.07
CA PHE A 114 -6.74 5.19 -13.13
C PHE A 114 -7.82 5.00 -12.04
N PRO A 115 -9.13 5.12 -12.40
CA PRO A 115 -10.20 5.13 -11.42
C PRO A 115 -10.24 3.84 -10.61
N LEU A 116 -10.85 3.89 -9.42
CA LEU A 116 -10.98 2.73 -8.54
C LEU A 116 -11.51 1.51 -9.31
N ARG A 117 -10.71 0.44 -9.30
CA ARG A 117 -11.13 -0.91 -9.67
C ARG A 117 -11.16 -1.76 -8.42
N SER A 118 -12.21 -2.55 -8.26
CA SER A 118 -12.37 -3.45 -7.13
C SER A 118 -12.93 -4.76 -7.64
N ARG A 119 -12.49 -5.87 -7.03
CA ARG A 119 -13.15 -7.16 -7.21
C ARG A 119 -14.48 -7.17 -6.46
N ARG A 120 -15.40 -8.04 -6.89
CA ARG A 120 -16.60 -8.40 -6.12
C ARG A 120 -16.22 -8.96 -4.74
N PRO A 121 -17.07 -8.80 -3.72
CA PRO A 121 -16.83 -9.34 -2.38
C PRO A 121 -16.60 -10.85 -2.36
N ALA A 122 -15.76 -11.31 -1.43
CA ALA A 122 -15.49 -12.71 -1.18
C ALA A 122 -16.77 -13.51 -0.87
N GLY A 123 -16.86 -14.73 -1.39
CA GLY A 123 -18.00 -15.64 -1.22
C GLY A 123 -19.20 -15.34 -2.14
N THR A 124 -19.13 -14.28 -2.96
CA THR A 124 -20.22 -13.92 -3.89
C THR A 124 -20.06 -14.48 -5.30
N SER A 125 -18.95 -15.18 -5.55
CA SER A 125 -18.65 -15.86 -6.81
C SER A 125 -19.66 -16.97 -7.11
N ARG A 126 -20.48 -16.81 -8.17
CA ARG A 126 -21.52 -17.79 -8.58
C ARG A 126 -21.19 -18.62 -9.83
N SER A 127 -20.01 -18.40 -10.45
CA SER A 127 -19.67 -19.04 -11.73
C SER A 127 -19.18 -20.48 -11.54
N PRO A 128 -19.80 -21.48 -12.18
CA PRO A 128 -19.29 -22.85 -12.20
C PRO A 128 -18.04 -23.02 -13.09
N THR A 129 -17.64 -22.01 -13.87
CA THR A 129 -16.48 -22.00 -14.77
C THR A 129 -15.42 -20.96 -14.37
N MET A 130 -15.26 -20.71 -13.08
CA MET A 130 -14.36 -19.67 -12.53
C MET A 130 -12.90 -19.74 -13.02
N HIS A 131 -12.43 -20.91 -13.48
CA HIS A 131 -11.08 -21.08 -14.05
C HIS A 131 -10.95 -20.72 -15.54
N LEU A 132 -12.06 -20.47 -16.24
CA LEU A 132 -12.13 -20.17 -17.68
C LEU A 132 -12.61 -18.75 -17.98
N ASP A 133 -13.24 -18.07 -17.02
CA ASP A 133 -13.67 -16.69 -17.16
C ASP A 133 -12.42 -15.77 -17.19
N PRO A 134 -12.40 -14.70 -18.01
CA PRO A 134 -11.31 -13.71 -17.97
C PRO A 134 -11.11 -13.26 -16.53
N GLN A 135 -9.89 -13.41 -16.02
CA GLN A 135 -9.64 -13.00 -14.66
C GLN A 135 -9.71 -11.48 -14.61
N SER A 136 -10.56 -10.94 -13.73
CA SER A 136 -10.66 -9.50 -13.51
C SER A 136 -9.30 -8.82 -13.25
N SER A 137 -8.28 -9.58 -12.81
CA SER A 137 -6.91 -9.11 -12.66
C SER A 137 -6.18 -8.88 -13.98
N GLU A 138 -6.39 -9.74 -15.00
CA GLU A 138 -5.79 -9.58 -16.34
C GLU A 138 -6.36 -8.37 -17.06
N GLU A 139 -7.68 -8.20 -17.03
CA GLU A 139 -8.35 -7.01 -17.61
C GLU A 139 -7.82 -5.72 -16.97
N VAL A 140 -7.73 -5.68 -15.64
CA VAL A 140 -7.19 -4.53 -14.91
C VAL A 140 -5.71 -4.29 -15.23
N ALA A 141 -4.92 -5.34 -15.44
CA ALA A 141 -3.53 -5.21 -15.88
C ALA A 141 -3.40 -4.56 -17.26
N PHE A 142 -4.26 -4.95 -18.23
CA PHE A 142 -4.29 -4.33 -19.55
C PHE A 142 -4.73 -2.86 -19.47
N GLU A 143 -5.83 -2.57 -18.76
CA GLU A 143 -6.31 -1.19 -18.59
C GLU A 143 -5.25 -0.29 -17.95
N LEU A 144 -4.51 -0.80 -16.96
CA LEU A 144 -3.44 -0.05 -16.32
C LEU A 144 -2.27 0.20 -17.27
N CYS A 145 -1.91 -0.75 -18.12
CA CYS A 145 -0.88 -0.52 -19.15
C CYS A 145 -1.30 0.60 -20.11
N ASP A 146 -2.55 0.59 -20.59
CA ASP A 146 -3.08 1.65 -21.46
C ASP A 146 -3.11 3.00 -20.74
N GLN A 147 -3.40 3.00 -19.44
CA GLN A 147 -3.40 4.22 -18.64
C GLN A 147 -1.98 4.75 -18.38
N ILE A 148 -0.98 3.88 -18.22
CA ILE A 148 0.43 4.29 -18.13
C ILE A 148 0.91 4.86 -19.47
N ASP A 149 0.52 4.28 -20.60
CA ASP A 149 0.84 4.84 -21.92
C ASP A 149 0.24 6.24 -22.07
N ASN A 150 -1.01 6.42 -21.65
CA ASN A 150 -1.61 7.75 -21.58
C ASN A 150 -0.78 8.68 -20.69
N TRP A 151 -0.31 8.26 -19.50
CA TRP A 151 0.56 9.07 -18.65
C TRP A 151 1.88 9.46 -19.32
N LEU A 152 2.54 8.52 -19.99
CA LEU A 152 3.80 8.75 -20.69
C LEU A 152 3.64 9.71 -21.87
N GLN A 153 2.53 9.63 -22.61
CA GLN A 153 2.24 10.55 -23.71
C GLN A 153 2.14 12.01 -23.24
N GLN A 154 1.60 12.27 -22.05
CA GLN A 154 1.46 13.64 -21.51
C GLN A 154 2.78 14.23 -21.01
N SER A 155 3.72 13.38 -20.60
CA SER A 155 4.99 13.81 -19.99
C SER A 155 6.15 13.82 -20.98
N SER A 156 6.18 12.89 -21.94
CA SER A 156 7.38 12.63 -22.74
C SER A 156 7.14 12.09 -24.15
N SER A 157 5.88 12.02 -24.63
CA SER A 157 5.54 11.39 -25.93
C SER A 157 6.06 9.95 -26.06
N LEU A 158 6.23 9.25 -24.93
CA LEU A 158 6.66 7.86 -24.86
C LEU A 158 5.47 6.93 -24.65
N GLU A 159 5.70 5.64 -24.89
CA GLU A 159 4.77 4.54 -24.61
C GLU A 159 5.57 3.35 -24.05
N LEU A 160 4.90 2.47 -23.33
CA LEU A 160 5.47 1.21 -22.88
C LEU A 160 5.78 0.33 -24.08
N SER A 161 7.00 -0.20 -24.10
CA SER A 161 7.35 -1.27 -25.01
C SER A 161 6.53 -2.54 -24.71
N PRO A 162 6.45 -3.51 -25.63
CA PRO A 162 5.80 -4.80 -25.37
C PRO A 162 6.36 -5.50 -24.11
N GLU A 163 7.66 -5.36 -23.87
CA GLU A 163 8.31 -5.88 -22.67
C GLU A 163 7.91 -5.10 -21.41
N GLY A 164 7.82 -3.76 -21.48
CA GLY A 164 7.32 -2.93 -20.39
C GLY A 164 5.89 -3.28 -19.99
N ARG A 165 4.99 -3.45 -20.98
CA ARG A 165 3.62 -3.93 -20.75
C ARG A 165 3.58 -5.30 -20.08
N ARG A 166 4.45 -6.23 -20.51
CA ARG A 166 4.58 -7.57 -19.89
C ARG A 166 5.03 -7.48 -18.43
N ILE A 167 5.99 -6.62 -18.10
CA ILE A 167 6.48 -6.42 -16.73
C ILE A 167 5.40 -5.83 -15.84
N VAL A 168 4.73 -4.76 -16.28
CA VAL A 168 3.61 -4.15 -15.54
C VAL A 168 2.49 -5.17 -15.33
N GLY A 169 2.09 -5.88 -16.39
CA GLY A 169 1.04 -6.87 -16.31
C GLY A 169 1.37 -8.01 -15.34
N LYS A 170 2.64 -8.45 -15.32
CA LYS A 170 3.12 -9.44 -14.35
C LYS A 170 3.01 -8.92 -12.91
N ILE A 171 3.47 -7.70 -12.63
CA ILE A 171 3.41 -7.08 -11.29
C ILE A 171 1.97 -6.95 -10.79
N VAL A 172 1.09 -6.45 -11.64
CA VAL A 172 -0.33 -6.27 -11.30
C VAL A 172 -0.98 -7.63 -11.08
N GLY A 173 -0.78 -8.56 -12.01
CA GLY A 173 -1.30 -9.93 -11.90
C GLY A 173 -0.85 -10.60 -10.62
N GLU A 174 0.44 -10.59 -10.31
CA GLU A 174 0.98 -11.19 -9.09
C GLU A 174 0.48 -10.52 -7.81
N THR A 175 0.38 -9.19 -7.79
CA THR A 175 -0.13 -8.45 -6.63
C THR A 175 -1.59 -8.77 -6.36
N LEU A 176 -2.43 -8.74 -7.41
CA LEU A 176 -3.86 -9.02 -7.29
C LEU A 176 -4.11 -10.50 -7.02
N ASP A 177 -3.37 -11.41 -7.64
CA ASP A 177 -3.44 -12.83 -7.37
C ASP A 177 -3.09 -13.15 -5.92
N ASN A 178 -2.04 -12.54 -5.37
CA ASN A 178 -1.68 -12.71 -3.97
C ASN A 178 -2.80 -12.21 -3.05
N ALA A 179 -3.45 -11.08 -3.40
CA ALA A 179 -4.61 -10.60 -2.67
C ALA A 179 -5.78 -11.61 -2.73
N GLN A 180 -6.03 -12.25 -3.87
CA GLN A 180 -7.09 -13.24 -4.02
C GLN A 180 -6.82 -14.54 -3.26
N ARG A 181 -5.57 -15.03 -3.30
CA ARG A 181 -5.17 -16.30 -2.68
C ARG A 181 -5.06 -16.20 -1.17
N HIS A 182 -4.52 -15.10 -0.65
CA HIS A 182 -4.05 -15.04 0.74
C HIS A 182 -4.90 -14.15 1.66
N SER A 183 -5.80 -13.30 1.15
CA SER A 183 -6.53 -12.38 2.03
C SER A 183 -7.57 -13.06 2.93
N ARG A 184 -8.28 -14.09 2.46
CA ARG A 184 -9.35 -14.75 3.22
C ARG A 184 -9.07 -16.25 3.38
N PRO A 185 -8.49 -16.68 4.50
CA PRO A 185 -8.30 -18.11 4.79
C PRO A 185 -9.61 -18.91 4.73
N ASP A 186 -10.72 -18.29 5.11
CA ASP A 186 -12.06 -18.90 5.11
C ASP A 186 -12.65 -19.06 3.70
N PHE A 187 -12.16 -18.31 2.71
CA PHE A 187 -12.60 -18.33 1.31
C PHE A 187 -11.39 -18.43 0.37
N PRO A 188 -10.76 -19.61 0.24
CA PRO A 188 -9.56 -19.78 -0.56
C PRO A 188 -9.77 -19.33 -2.01
N ASN A 189 -8.85 -18.52 -2.53
CA ASN A 189 -8.87 -17.96 -3.90
C ASN A 189 -10.02 -16.98 -4.20
N ASP A 190 -10.81 -16.57 -3.19
CA ASP A 190 -11.92 -15.64 -3.36
C ASP A 190 -11.69 -14.33 -2.58
N GLY A 191 -10.43 -13.92 -2.45
CA GLY A 191 -10.06 -12.68 -1.75
C GLY A 191 -10.45 -11.38 -2.45
N ASP A 192 -10.65 -10.33 -1.66
CA ASP A 192 -11.05 -9.00 -2.10
C ASP A 192 -9.84 -8.09 -2.34
N TRP A 193 -9.87 -7.35 -3.44
CA TRP A 193 -8.86 -6.34 -3.72
C TRP A 193 -9.45 -5.08 -4.35
N SER A 194 -8.69 -4.00 -4.21
CA SER A 194 -8.92 -2.72 -4.86
C SER A 194 -7.60 -2.13 -5.36
N ILE A 195 -7.65 -1.44 -6.49
CA ILE A 195 -6.50 -0.75 -7.07
C ILE A 195 -6.96 0.60 -7.61
N SER A 196 -6.11 1.60 -7.46
CA SER A 196 -6.28 2.89 -8.12
C SER A 196 -4.92 3.55 -8.29
N GLY A 197 -4.87 4.60 -9.09
CA GLY A 197 -3.66 5.38 -9.29
C GLY A 197 -3.95 6.65 -10.07
N TYR A 198 -3.02 7.58 -10.04
CA TYR A 198 -3.10 8.77 -10.87
C TYR A 198 -1.71 9.30 -11.18
N MET A 199 -1.61 10.01 -12.29
CA MET A 199 -0.55 10.97 -12.53
C MET A 199 -1.11 12.37 -12.40
N ARG A 200 -0.35 13.27 -11.76
CA ARG A 200 -0.69 14.69 -11.69
C ARG A 200 0.51 15.54 -12.08
N ARG A 201 0.25 16.58 -12.86
CA ARG A 201 1.23 17.63 -13.15
C ARG A 201 1.36 18.60 -11.98
N GLN A 202 2.60 18.95 -11.63
CA GLN A 202 2.94 19.98 -10.66
C GLN A 202 3.77 21.06 -11.33
N GLY A 203 3.47 22.32 -10.99
CA GLY A 203 4.13 23.48 -11.59
C GLY A 203 3.64 23.78 -13.02
N THR A 204 4.22 24.81 -13.63
CA THR A 204 3.92 25.27 -14.99
C THR A 204 5.21 25.55 -15.75
N GLY A 205 5.19 25.38 -17.08
CA GLY A 205 6.33 25.69 -17.95
C GLY A 205 7.50 24.70 -17.84
N GLU A 206 8.72 25.20 -18.00
CA GLU A 206 9.97 24.39 -18.07
C GLU A 206 10.34 23.67 -16.76
N GLY A 207 9.66 23.98 -15.66
CA GLY A 207 9.85 23.33 -14.35
C GLY A 207 8.75 22.33 -13.99
N GLN A 208 7.90 21.92 -14.94
CA GLN A 208 6.81 20.99 -14.65
C GLN A 208 7.35 19.62 -14.22
N THR A 209 6.80 19.08 -13.14
CA THR A 209 7.07 17.72 -12.67
C THR A 209 5.78 16.92 -12.69
N PHE A 210 5.90 15.60 -12.77
CA PHE A 210 4.76 14.69 -12.72
C PHE A 210 4.91 13.79 -11.50
N ILE A 211 3.87 13.75 -10.68
CA ILE A 211 3.77 12.81 -9.56
C ILE A 211 2.83 11.69 -9.98
N CYS A 212 3.35 10.46 -9.95
CA CYS A 212 2.57 9.26 -10.12
C CYS A 212 2.38 8.58 -8.77
N GLN A 213 1.14 8.22 -8.45
CA GLN A 213 0.83 7.38 -7.29
C GLN A 213 -0.02 6.19 -7.72
N MET A 214 0.24 5.05 -7.11
CA MET A 214 -0.50 3.81 -7.33
C MET A 214 -0.59 3.07 -6.01
N ALA A 215 -1.77 2.53 -5.70
CA ALA A 215 -1.93 1.68 -4.54
C ALA A 215 -2.77 0.46 -4.87
N PHE A 216 -2.39 -0.63 -4.21
CA PHE A 216 -3.07 -1.92 -4.23
C PHE A 216 -3.50 -2.20 -2.80
N LEU A 217 -4.77 -2.51 -2.62
CA LEU A 217 -5.34 -2.87 -1.35
C LEU A 217 -5.87 -4.30 -1.43
N SER A 218 -5.45 -5.12 -0.48
CA SER A 218 -5.99 -6.45 -0.23
C SER A 218 -6.75 -6.40 1.10
N VAL A 219 -7.99 -6.90 1.13
CA VAL A 219 -8.85 -6.85 2.33
C VAL A 219 -8.91 -8.22 2.97
N GLY A 220 -8.25 -8.39 4.11
CA GLY A 220 -8.23 -9.67 4.79
C GLY A 220 -7.19 -9.80 5.89
N ALA A 221 -6.72 -11.02 6.11
CA ALA A 221 -5.71 -11.35 7.10
C ALA A 221 -4.35 -10.73 6.71
N PRO A 222 -3.58 -10.23 7.69
CA PRO A 222 -2.26 -9.68 7.43
C PRO A 222 -1.28 -10.77 7.03
N ILE A 223 -0.21 -10.38 6.33
CA ILE A 223 0.84 -11.29 5.82
C ILE A 223 1.44 -12.11 6.95
N SER A 224 1.68 -11.50 8.12
CA SER A 224 2.20 -12.18 9.31
C SER A 224 1.30 -13.32 9.82
N THR A 225 -0.01 -13.25 9.56
CA THR A 225 -0.96 -14.32 9.87
C THR A 225 -1.00 -15.36 8.76
N THR A 226 -1.10 -14.95 7.50
CA THR A 226 -1.30 -15.86 6.37
C THR A 226 -0.08 -16.73 6.09
N VAL A 227 1.13 -16.19 6.31
CA VAL A 227 2.38 -16.95 6.17
C VAL A 227 2.48 -18.13 7.16
N ASN A 228 1.73 -18.11 8.27
CA ASN A 228 1.73 -19.24 9.21
C ASN A 228 1.10 -20.52 8.64
N GLY A 229 0.36 -20.42 7.52
CA GLY A 229 -0.14 -21.56 6.76
C GLY A 229 0.90 -22.25 5.86
N CYS A 230 2.14 -21.75 5.83
CA CYS A 230 3.21 -22.34 5.03
C CYS A 230 3.59 -23.77 5.48
N VAL A 231 4.32 -24.47 4.61
CA VAL A 231 4.81 -25.83 4.88
C VAL A 231 5.76 -25.86 6.10
N ALA A 232 5.81 -27.01 6.78
CA ALA A 232 6.53 -27.14 8.05
C ALA A 232 8.02 -26.76 7.99
N ALA A 233 8.68 -26.99 6.85
CA ALA A 233 10.06 -26.59 6.63
C ALA A 233 10.23 -25.06 6.64
N THR A 234 9.41 -24.35 5.86
CA THR A 234 9.38 -22.88 5.82
C THR A 234 9.00 -22.29 7.18
N LYS A 235 8.02 -22.90 7.87
CA LYS A 235 7.61 -22.46 9.22
C LYS A 235 8.78 -22.54 10.21
N ARG A 236 9.54 -23.64 10.19
CA ARG A 236 10.71 -23.82 11.05
C ARG A 236 11.78 -22.77 10.78
N GLN A 237 12.12 -22.54 9.52
CA GLN A 237 13.10 -21.53 9.13
C GLN A 237 12.65 -20.11 9.52
N MET A 238 11.36 -19.81 9.36
CA MET A 238 10.76 -18.55 9.80
C MET A 238 10.87 -18.39 11.33
N ASP A 239 10.53 -19.42 12.10
CA ASP A 239 10.59 -19.36 13.57
C ASP A 239 12.04 -19.23 14.08
N GLU A 240 13.01 -19.89 13.43
CA GLU A 240 14.45 -19.72 13.69
C GLU A 240 14.92 -18.29 13.38
N TYR A 241 14.46 -17.71 12.26
CA TYR A 241 14.74 -16.33 11.89
C TYR A 241 14.17 -15.34 12.92
N VAL A 242 12.91 -15.52 13.31
CA VAL A 242 12.28 -14.67 14.33
C VAL A 242 13.05 -14.76 15.65
N ALA A 243 13.35 -15.98 16.13
CA ALA A 243 14.04 -16.19 17.39
C ALA A 243 15.44 -15.54 17.43
N SER A 244 16.17 -15.57 16.31
CA SER A 244 17.51 -14.99 16.20
C SER A 244 17.54 -13.46 16.12
N HIS A 245 16.44 -12.81 15.71
CA HIS A 245 16.39 -11.37 15.49
C HIS A 245 15.47 -10.62 16.46
N LEU A 246 14.63 -11.33 17.22
CA LEU A 246 13.63 -10.74 18.11
C LEU A 246 14.28 -9.76 19.09
N SER A 247 15.34 -10.18 19.80
CA SER A 247 16.04 -9.37 20.81
C SER A 247 16.67 -8.09 20.27
N SER A 248 17.00 -8.08 18.98
CA SER A 248 17.61 -6.93 18.33
C SER A 248 16.56 -5.86 17.99
N PHE A 249 15.27 -6.21 17.91
CA PHE A 249 14.22 -5.30 17.44
C PHE A 249 13.92 -4.14 18.43
N PRO A 250 13.95 -2.87 18.01
CA PRO A 250 13.72 -1.72 18.90
C PRO A 250 12.35 -1.75 19.57
N ASN A 251 11.33 -2.26 18.88
CA ASN A 251 9.98 -2.42 19.41
C ASN A 251 9.61 -3.89 19.58
N GLN A 252 9.85 -4.43 20.77
CA GLN A 252 9.57 -5.83 21.11
C GLN A 252 8.08 -6.17 21.04
N LEU A 253 7.18 -5.19 21.20
CA LEU A 253 5.73 -5.46 21.28
C LEU A 253 5.17 -6.06 19.99
N TYR A 254 5.71 -5.66 18.83
CA TYR A 254 5.25 -6.10 17.51
C TYR A 254 6.37 -6.75 16.68
N ALA A 255 7.50 -7.05 17.29
CA ALA A 255 8.68 -7.57 16.61
C ALA A 255 8.41 -8.89 15.87
N ASP A 256 7.66 -9.82 16.47
CA ASP A 256 7.29 -11.08 15.82
C ASP A 256 6.51 -10.85 14.52
N GLU A 257 5.49 -9.99 14.53
CA GLU A 257 4.70 -9.67 13.34
C GLU A 257 5.54 -8.98 12.24
N HIS A 258 6.42 -8.06 12.63
CA HIS A 258 7.32 -7.38 11.70
C HIS A 258 8.28 -8.38 11.05
N LEU A 259 8.95 -9.21 11.85
CA LEU A 259 9.92 -10.20 11.38
C LEU A 259 9.27 -11.26 10.48
N ARG A 260 8.09 -11.76 10.85
CA ARG A 260 7.32 -12.69 10.00
C ARG A 260 6.92 -12.05 8.67
N THR A 261 6.50 -10.78 8.69
CA THR A 261 6.16 -10.05 7.45
C THR A 261 7.39 -9.91 6.54
N ILE A 262 8.55 -9.54 7.09
CA ILE A 262 9.80 -9.41 6.35
C ILE A 262 10.24 -10.76 5.77
N TYR A 263 10.11 -11.84 6.55
CA TYR A 263 10.43 -13.18 6.10
C TYR A 263 9.49 -13.67 4.99
N ALA A 264 8.20 -13.33 5.07
CA ALA A 264 7.20 -13.71 4.07
C ALA A 264 7.46 -13.09 2.67
N LEU A 265 8.23 -12.02 2.60
CA LEU A 265 8.52 -11.28 1.36
C LEU A 265 9.74 -11.83 0.60
N GLN A 266 10.35 -12.92 1.05
CA GLN A 266 11.56 -13.47 0.43
C GLN A 266 11.22 -14.46 -0.67
N ASP A 267 12.20 -14.72 -1.54
CA ASP A 267 12.02 -15.72 -2.59
C ASP A 267 11.62 -17.09 -2.01
N ARG A 268 10.66 -17.75 -2.65
CA ARG A 268 10.17 -19.11 -2.34
C ARG A 268 9.43 -19.25 -1.01
N VAL A 269 9.13 -18.15 -0.32
CA VAL A 269 8.25 -18.19 0.85
C VAL A 269 6.80 -18.04 0.38
N SER A 270 5.97 -19.04 0.66
CA SER A 270 4.54 -19.02 0.34
C SER A 270 3.72 -19.72 1.43
N GLY A 271 2.56 -19.15 1.74
CA GLY A 271 1.54 -19.77 2.58
C GLY A 271 0.72 -20.86 1.87
N ASP A 272 0.90 -21.04 0.56
CA ASP A 272 0.19 -22.04 -0.24
C ASP A 272 1.07 -23.28 -0.50
N ALA A 273 0.72 -24.39 0.13
CA ALA A 273 1.42 -25.67 0.00
C ALA A 273 1.42 -26.21 -1.44
N ASN A 274 0.33 -26.02 -2.20
CA ASN A 274 0.23 -26.48 -3.58
C ASN A 274 1.18 -25.67 -4.50
N ALA A 275 1.34 -24.36 -4.24
CA ALA A 275 2.27 -23.53 -4.98
C ALA A 275 3.73 -23.94 -4.73
N VAL A 276 4.07 -24.33 -3.49
CA VAL A 276 5.39 -24.83 -3.12
C VAL A 276 5.69 -26.18 -3.79
N GLU A 277 4.76 -27.13 -3.74
CA GLU A 277 4.92 -28.47 -4.31
C GLU A 277 5.14 -28.43 -5.83
N ASN A 278 4.51 -27.47 -6.52
CA ASN A 278 4.64 -27.29 -7.97
C ASN A 278 5.79 -26.36 -8.39
N GLY A 279 6.61 -25.89 -7.46
CA GLY A 279 7.71 -24.96 -7.74
C GLY A 279 7.26 -23.59 -8.29
N ARG A 280 6.01 -23.20 -8.01
CA ARG A 280 5.38 -21.94 -8.47
C ARG A 280 5.36 -20.86 -7.38
N GLY A 281 5.87 -21.15 -6.18
CA GLY A 281 5.80 -20.25 -5.04
C GLY A 281 6.90 -19.18 -5.02
N GLY A 282 6.49 -17.94 -4.77
CA GLY A 282 7.30 -16.96 -4.04
C GLY A 282 8.32 -16.13 -4.81
N THR A 283 8.21 -15.91 -6.12
CA THR A 283 9.11 -14.95 -6.83
C THR A 283 8.48 -13.60 -7.14
N GLY A 284 7.15 -13.46 -7.09
CA GLY A 284 6.51 -12.26 -7.64
C GLY A 284 6.87 -10.95 -6.92
N PHE A 285 7.16 -11.02 -5.62
CA PHE A 285 7.58 -9.83 -4.88
C PHE A 285 8.96 -9.29 -5.33
N ARG A 286 9.85 -10.16 -5.81
CA ARG A 286 11.12 -9.78 -6.44
C ARG A 286 10.91 -8.89 -7.66
N ASP A 287 9.96 -9.26 -8.51
CA ASP A 287 9.67 -8.52 -9.74
C ASP A 287 9.16 -7.12 -9.42
N ILE A 288 8.34 -6.97 -8.38
CA ILE A 288 7.87 -5.67 -7.86
C ILE A 288 9.03 -4.79 -7.40
N ILE A 289 9.95 -5.32 -6.58
CA ILE A 289 11.09 -4.53 -6.09
C ILE A 289 12.05 -4.18 -7.21
N THR A 290 12.31 -5.11 -8.12
CA THR A 290 13.24 -4.87 -9.24
C THR A 290 12.72 -3.73 -10.11
N PHE A 291 11.44 -3.78 -10.48
CA PHE A 291 10.79 -2.71 -11.24
C PHE A 291 10.82 -1.37 -10.50
N PHE A 292 10.54 -1.38 -9.20
CA PHE A 292 10.62 -0.18 -8.37
C PHE A 292 12.04 0.40 -8.32
N GLY A 293 13.05 -0.45 -8.20
CA GLY A 293 14.46 -0.05 -8.27
C GLY A 293 14.83 0.60 -9.59
N ASP A 294 14.36 0.03 -10.69
CA ASP A 294 14.59 0.58 -12.03
C ASP A 294 13.96 1.97 -12.18
N LEU A 295 12.72 2.15 -11.67
CA LEU A 295 12.08 3.46 -11.63
C LEU A 295 12.86 4.46 -10.78
N ALA A 296 13.28 4.06 -9.58
CA ALA A 296 14.00 4.94 -8.68
C ALA A 296 15.35 5.39 -9.27
N ALA A 297 16.10 4.48 -9.88
CA ALA A 297 17.38 4.76 -10.53
C ALA A 297 17.22 5.71 -11.74
N ALA A 298 16.08 5.67 -12.42
CA ALA A 298 15.78 6.55 -13.54
C ALA A 298 15.40 7.99 -13.13
N THR A 299 15.07 8.24 -11.86
CA THR A 299 14.72 9.59 -11.38
C THR A 299 15.96 10.43 -11.10
N SER A 300 16.19 11.47 -11.90
CA SER A 300 17.40 12.31 -11.87
C SER A 300 17.38 13.43 -10.82
N THR A 301 16.29 13.59 -10.05
CA THR A 301 16.05 14.80 -9.24
C THR A 301 15.40 14.52 -7.89
N GLY A 302 16.12 13.98 -6.89
CA GLY A 302 15.83 14.11 -5.43
C GLY A 302 14.47 13.65 -4.87
N VAL A 303 13.47 13.38 -5.70
CA VAL A 303 12.13 12.90 -5.39
C VAL A 303 12.08 11.49 -5.96
N GLY A 304 12.83 10.61 -5.32
CA GLY A 304 12.94 9.22 -5.72
C GLY A 304 11.60 8.51 -5.64
N ALA A 305 11.44 7.45 -6.42
CA ALA A 305 10.33 6.53 -6.25
C ALA A 305 10.28 6.03 -4.79
N LYS A 306 9.08 5.87 -4.22
CA LYS A 306 8.86 5.36 -2.86
C LYS A 306 7.96 4.13 -2.90
N LEU A 307 8.32 3.09 -2.15
CA LEU A 307 7.54 1.87 -2.00
C LEU A 307 7.25 1.63 -0.52
N ALA A 308 5.99 1.43 -0.19
CA ALA A 308 5.56 1.08 1.15
C ALA A 308 4.64 -0.15 1.11
N ILE A 309 4.81 -1.02 2.10
CA ILE A 309 3.95 -2.21 2.30
C ILE A 309 3.36 -2.11 3.68
N VAL A 310 2.04 -2.05 3.74
CA VAL A 310 1.29 -1.99 5.00
C VAL A 310 0.52 -3.29 5.14
N SER A 311 0.81 -4.03 6.21
CA SER A 311 0.14 -5.29 6.50
C SER A 311 -0.04 -5.48 8.01
N GLY A 312 -1.29 -5.46 8.47
CA GLY A 312 -1.61 -5.54 9.89
C GLY A 312 -0.95 -4.40 10.67
N ARG A 313 -0.06 -4.75 11.60
CA ARG A 313 0.69 -3.78 12.41
C ARG A 313 2.00 -3.33 11.77
N THR A 314 2.40 -3.95 10.65
CA THR A 314 3.66 -3.68 9.98
C THR A 314 3.50 -2.64 8.87
N CYS A 315 4.38 -1.65 8.85
CA CYS A 315 4.59 -0.76 7.71
C CYS A 315 6.07 -0.82 7.34
N LEU A 316 6.38 -1.36 6.16
CA LEU A 316 7.72 -1.43 5.60
C LEU A 316 7.88 -0.31 4.58
N HIS A 317 8.94 0.47 4.68
CA HIS A 317 9.38 1.39 3.64
C HIS A 317 10.59 0.78 2.96
N ILE A 318 10.56 0.70 1.63
CA ILE A 318 11.64 0.14 0.83
C ILE A 318 12.27 1.30 0.06
N ASP A 319 13.50 1.63 0.44
CA ASP A 319 14.29 2.66 -0.23
C ASP A 319 14.95 2.12 -1.50
N ALA A 320 15.14 3.00 -2.48
CA ALA A 320 15.78 2.70 -3.76
C ALA A 320 17.15 2.03 -3.61
N ASN A 321 17.93 2.42 -2.59
CA ASN A 321 19.27 1.88 -2.35
C ASN A 321 19.25 0.38 -2.00
N TYR A 322 18.13 -0.15 -1.51
CA TYR A 322 17.98 -1.58 -1.26
C TYR A 322 17.60 -2.38 -2.52
N CYS A 323 17.26 -1.69 -3.62
CA CYS A 323 16.91 -2.33 -4.87
C CYS A 323 18.14 -2.81 -5.67
N GLU A 324 19.33 -2.26 -5.44
CA GLU A 324 20.57 -2.73 -6.09
C GLU A 324 20.98 -4.13 -5.61
N VAL A 325 20.69 -4.45 -4.34
CA VAL A 325 20.87 -5.78 -3.76
C VAL A 325 19.85 -6.79 -4.33
N SER A 326 18.90 -6.30 -5.15
CA SER A 326 17.73 -7.02 -5.65
C SER A 326 17.83 -7.62 -7.03
N ARG A 327 19.03 -7.61 -7.62
CA ARG A 327 19.28 -8.29 -8.91
C ARG A 327 20.11 -9.56 -8.72
N PRO A 328 19.55 -10.66 -8.16
CA PRO A 328 20.27 -11.92 -8.10
C PRO A 328 20.63 -12.41 -9.50
N ALA A 329 21.81 -13.01 -9.62
CA ALA A 329 22.17 -13.72 -10.84
C ALA A 329 21.15 -14.84 -11.14
N ARG A 330 21.10 -15.29 -12.39
CA ARG A 330 20.19 -16.36 -12.81
C ARG A 330 20.39 -17.60 -11.92
N GLY A 331 19.31 -18.03 -11.24
CA GLY A 331 19.33 -19.18 -10.33
C GLY A 331 19.65 -18.87 -8.87
N GLN A 332 19.97 -17.61 -8.53
CA GLN A 332 20.11 -17.18 -7.14
C GLN A 332 18.77 -16.74 -6.56
N GLU A 333 18.59 -17.04 -5.28
CA GLU A 333 17.46 -16.57 -4.48
C GLU A 333 17.60 -15.08 -4.19
N PHE A 334 16.48 -14.37 -4.32
CA PHE A 334 16.37 -12.99 -3.92
C PHE A 334 16.05 -12.88 -2.43
N ASN A 335 17.04 -12.39 -1.69
CA ASN A 335 16.93 -12.11 -0.27
C ASN A 335 17.30 -10.66 0.00
N ILE A 336 16.31 -9.76 0.01
CA ILE A 336 16.51 -8.32 0.25
C ILE A 336 17.18 -8.10 1.60
N TRP A 337 16.70 -8.83 2.60
CA TRP A 337 17.11 -8.65 3.99
C TRP A 337 18.06 -9.74 4.48
N MET A 338 18.24 -10.82 3.72
CA MET A 338 19.01 -12.01 4.11
C MET A 338 20.14 -12.34 3.12
N ASN A 339 20.95 -11.35 2.75
CA ASN A 339 22.15 -11.54 1.93
C ASN A 339 23.43 -11.21 2.71
N ALA A 340 24.57 -11.71 2.23
CA ALA A 340 25.87 -11.56 2.89
C ALA A 340 26.32 -10.11 3.12
N GLN A 341 25.76 -9.16 2.36
CA GLN A 341 26.06 -7.73 2.50
C GLN A 341 25.29 -7.12 3.68
N ASN A 342 24.05 -7.56 3.92
CA ASN A 342 23.21 -7.15 5.05
C ASN A 342 23.45 -7.95 6.34
N LEU A 343 24.24 -9.02 6.28
CA LEU A 343 24.65 -9.83 7.45
C LEU A 343 25.92 -9.31 8.16
N LYS A 344 26.67 -8.38 7.55
CA LYS A 344 27.93 -7.86 8.10
C LYS A 344 27.76 -6.50 8.78
N GLY A 345 27.25 -6.52 10.01
CA GLY A 345 27.44 -5.42 10.97
C GLY A 345 26.62 -4.14 10.75
N THR A 346 25.81 -4.05 9.70
CA THR A 346 24.74 -3.05 9.60
C THR A 346 23.55 -3.59 10.36
N SER A 347 23.06 -2.86 11.36
CA SER A 347 21.85 -3.31 12.05
C SER A 347 20.71 -3.28 11.04
N ILE A 348 19.88 -4.33 11.02
CA ILE A 348 18.64 -4.35 10.21
C ILE A 348 17.76 -3.11 10.49
N PHE A 349 18.07 -2.31 11.52
CA PHE A 349 17.39 -1.09 11.96
C PHE A 349 17.83 0.20 11.28
N ASP A 350 18.95 0.22 10.55
CA ASP A 350 19.21 1.33 9.63
C ASP A 350 18.17 1.36 8.50
N CYS A 351 17.51 0.22 8.23
CA CYS A 351 16.40 0.09 7.28
C CYS A 351 15.05 0.65 7.80
N PHE A 352 14.92 0.95 9.10
CA PHE A 352 13.65 1.35 9.73
C PHE A 352 13.62 2.80 10.23
N ARG A 353 14.73 3.53 10.13
CA ARG A 353 14.75 4.97 10.41
C ARG A 353 14.47 5.72 9.10
N GLY A 354 13.24 6.23 8.97
CA GLY A 354 12.99 7.31 8.02
C GLY A 354 13.95 8.47 8.32
N ASN A 355 14.62 8.98 7.29
CA ASN A 355 15.48 10.16 7.39
C ASN A 355 14.65 11.38 7.81
N GLY A 356 14.46 11.54 9.11
CA GLY A 356 14.11 12.81 9.72
C GLY A 356 15.37 13.67 9.73
N ILE A 357 15.36 14.73 8.94
CA ILE A 357 16.32 15.82 9.04
C ILE A 357 16.24 16.37 10.48
N ALA A 358 17.26 16.11 11.29
CA ALA A 358 17.52 16.86 12.51
C ALA A 358 19.00 16.78 12.88
N GLY A 359 19.69 17.92 12.73
CA GLY A 359 20.69 18.40 13.67
C GLY A 359 22.02 17.67 13.74
N SER A 360 23.05 18.33 13.23
CA SER A 360 24.44 18.17 13.63
C SER A 360 24.61 17.89 15.13
N ALA A 361 25.24 16.77 15.47
CA ALA A 361 25.96 16.61 16.73
C ALA A 361 27.29 15.90 16.44
N GLN A 362 28.37 16.69 16.44
CA GLN A 362 29.72 16.20 16.62
C GLN A 362 29.86 15.55 18.01
N SER A 363 30.44 14.35 18.07
CA SER A 363 31.44 13.95 19.07
C SER A 363 31.97 12.56 18.68
N ALA A 364 33.17 12.47 18.11
CA ALA A 364 34.45 12.33 18.81
C ALA A 364 34.76 10.86 19.23
N SER A 365 35.72 10.29 18.51
CA SER A 365 36.86 9.47 18.97
C SER A 365 36.64 8.34 19.98
N ALA A 366 37.02 7.12 19.59
CA ALA A 366 38.14 6.42 20.24
C ALA A 366 38.74 5.34 19.32
N THR A 367 40.05 5.44 19.13
CA THR A 367 40.96 4.45 18.51
C THR A 367 41.49 3.48 19.58
N PHE A 368 42.19 2.43 19.10
CA PHE A 368 43.09 1.47 19.77
C PHE A 368 42.42 0.17 20.26
N ASN A 369 42.96 -1.03 20.01
CA ASN A 369 44.23 -1.48 19.40
C ASN A 369 43.95 -2.72 18.54
#